data_AF-A0A401FW07-F1
#
_entry.id   AF-A0A401FW07-F1
#
_cell.length_a   1.000
_cell.length_b   1.000
_cell.length_c   1.000
_cell.angle_alpha   90.00
_cell.angle_beta   90.00
_cell.angle_gamma   90.00
#
_symmetry.space_group_name_H-M   'P 1'
#
loop_
_entity.id
_entity.type
_entity.pdbx_description
1 polymer ?
#
loop_
_entity_poly.entity_id
_entity_poly.type
_entity_poly.pdbx_seq_one_letter_code
_entity_poly.pdbx_strand_id
1 'polypeptide(L)'
;MKKRLVKIGIAAKMLGTTPGTLRKWESTGELLPFRKTAGGTRYYAVSDLLALETSDTPTICYARVSGRDQKEDLERQQIMLESYCAAKGWRSQTIKDLGSGMNYR
;
A
#
# COMPACT_ATOMS: atom_id res chain seq x y z
N MET A 1 22.23 17.33 -12.34
CA MET A 1 21.54 16.37 -13.22
C MET A 1 20.08 16.79 -13.41
N LYS A 2 19.54 16.69 -14.63
CA LYS A 2 18.16 17.10 -14.95
C LYS A 2 17.20 15.99 -14.48
N LYS A 3 16.38 16.24 -13.45
CA LYS A 3 15.35 15.28 -12.99
C LYS A 3 14.21 15.22 -14.02
N ARG A 4 13.80 14.00 -14.43
CA ARG A 4 12.61 13.80 -15.27
C ARG A 4 11.36 14.06 -14.42
N LEU A 5 10.60 15.10 -14.77
CA LEU A 5 9.40 15.51 -14.02
C LEU A 5 8.13 15.08 -14.75
N VAL A 6 7.15 14.60 -13.99
CA VAL A 6 5.83 14.21 -14.49
C VAL A 6 4.72 14.91 -13.71
N LYS A 7 3.61 15.21 -14.41
CA LYS A 7 2.41 15.78 -13.78
C LYS A 7 1.73 14.75 -12.87
N ILE A 8 0.94 15.23 -11.91
CA ILE A 8 0.23 14.40 -10.94
C ILE A 8 -0.56 13.22 -11.53
N GLY A 9 -1.19 13.39 -12.71
CA GLY A 9 -1.94 12.30 -13.36
C GLY A 9 -1.04 11.14 -13.79
N ILE A 10 0.13 11.45 -14.36
CA ILE A 10 1.11 10.43 -14.74
C ILE A 10 1.73 9.81 -13.47
N ALA A 11 2.09 10.64 -12.49
CA ALA A 11 2.62 10.16 -11.21
C ALA A 11 1.67 9.17 -10.52
N ALA A 12 0.37 9.49 -10.48
CA ALA A 12 -0.65 8.64 -9.87
C ALA A 12 -0.75 7.28 -10.60
N LYS A 13 -0.73 7.30 -11.94
CA LYS A 13 -0.75 6.08 -12.75
C LYS A 13 0.50 5.23 -12.52
N MET A 14 1.67 5.85 -12.39
CA MET A 14 2.92 5.13 -12.09
C MET A 14 2.84 4.41 -10.74
N LEU A 15 2.26 5.05 -9.72
CA LEU A 15 2.10 4.49 -8.38
C LEU A 15 0.83 3.63 -8.19
N GLY A 16 0.10 3.33 -9.27
CA GLY A 16 -1.15 2.55 -9.18
C GLY A 16 -2.25 3.19 -8.33
N THR A 17 -2.27 4.53 -8.21
CA THR A 17 -3.19 5.27 -7.34
C THR A 17 -3.92 6.39 -8.09
N THR A 18 -4.66 7.24 -7.37
CA THR A 18 -5.37 8.39 -7.93
C THR A 18 -4.66 9.72 -7.65
N PRO A 19 -4.87 10.76 -8.48
CA PRO A 19 -4.40 12.10 -8.16
C PRO A 19 -4.94 12.65 -6.83
N GLY A 20 -6.10 12.18 -6.37
CA GLY A 20 -6.66 12.54 -5.07
C GLY A 20 -5.76 12.04 -3.93
N THR A 21 -5.32 10.78 -4.02
CA THR A 21 -4.38 10.16 -3.08
C THR A 21 -3.09 10.97 -2.98
N LEU A 22 -2.50 11.37 -4.10
CA LEU A 22 -1.27 12.16 -4.11
C LEU A 22 -1.43 13.55 -3.47
N ARG A 23 -2.62 14.15 -3.52
CA ARG A 23 -2.92 15.41 -2.79
C ARG A 23 -3.04 15.16 -1.28
N LYS A 24 -3.64 14.02 -0.88
CA LYS A 24 -3.71 13.61 0.52
C LYS A 24 -2.31 13.37 1.08
N TRP A 25 -1.46 12.63 0.37
CA TRP A 25 -0.08 12.39 0.78
C TRP A 25 0.75 13.66 0.86
N GLU A 26 0.49 14.65 0.01
CA GLU A 26 1.09 15.96 0.18
C GLU A 26 0.63 16.64 1.48
N SER A 27 -0.67 16.57 1.80
CA SER A 27 -1.22 17.17 3.03
C SER A 27 -0.75 16.49 4.31
N THR A 28 -0.48 15.18 4.27
CA THR A 28 0.06 14.42 5.41
C THR A 28 1.58 14.43 5.48
N GLY A 29 2.26 14.91 4.43
CA GLY A 29 3.72 14.93 4.32
C GLY A 29 4.35 13.60 3.89
N GLU A 30 3.54 12.58 3.59
CA GLU A 30 4.00 11.26 3.12
C GLU A 30 4.69 11.32 1.75
N LEU A 31 4.22 12.20 0.86
CA LEU A 31 4.85 12.43 -0.45
C LEU A 31 4.66 13.86 -0.92
N LEU A 32 5.76 14.59 -1.04
CA LEU A 32 5.75 15.98 -1.51
C LEU A 32 6.07 16.06 -3.02
N PRO A 33 5.42 16.96 -3.76
CA PRO A 33 5.80 17.23 -5.14
C PRO A 33 7.19 17.89 -5.18
N PHE A 34 8.00 17.56 -6.19
CA PHE A 34 9.30 18.20 -6.42
C PHE A 34 9.16 19.71 -6.62
N ARG A 35 8.08 20.14 -7.30
CA ARG A 35 7.70 21.56 -7.39
C ARG A 35 6.21 21.74 -7.66
N LYS A 36 5.73 22.95 -7.34
CA LYS A 36 4.39 23.45 -7.72
C LYS A 36 4.55 24.70 -8.58
N THR A 37 3.73 24.83 -9.63
CA THR A 37 3.61 26.10 -10.36
C THR A 37 2.73 27.08 -9.58
N ALA A 38 2.75 28.37 -9.94
CA ALA A 38 1.86 29.37 -9.36
C ALA A 38 0.36 28.99 -9.50
N GLY A 39 -0.01 28.38 -10.63
CA GLY A 39 -1.36 27.82 -10.84
C GLY A 39 -1.63 26.47 -10.16
N GLY A 40 -0.78 26.02 -9.22
CA GLY A 40 -1.01 24.82 -8.41
C GLY A 40 -0.73 23.48 -9.08
N THR A 41 -0.12 23.46 -10.28
CA THR A 41 0.24 22.20 -10.95
C THR A 41 1.43 21.56 -10.26
N ARG A 42 1.26 20.32 -9.80
CA ARG A 42 2.28 19.52 -9.14
C ARG A 42 3.10 18.73 -10.13
N TYR A 43 4.41 18.75 -9.92
CA TYR A 43 5.37 17.95 -10.67
C TYR A 43 6.15 17.05 -9.71
N TYR A 44 6.19 15.76 -10.03
CA TYR A 44 6.92 14.74 -9.26
C TYR A 44 8.13 14.30 -10.07
N ALA A 45 9.25 14.06 -9.39
CA ALA A 45 10.41 13.48 -10.03
C ALA A 45 10.24 11.97 -10.13
N VAL A 46 10.46 11.42 -11.32
CA VAL A 46 10.27 9.97 -11.55
C VAL A 46 11.18 9.13 -10.67
N SER A 47 12.40 9.59 -10.38
CA SER A 47 13.31 8.91 -9.45
C SER A 47 12.69 8.70 -8.08
N ASP A 48 11.98 9.71 -7.58
CA ASP A 48 11.44 9.73 -6.23
C ASP A 48 10.21 8.80 -6.16
N LEU A 49 9.44 8.71 -7.26
CA LEU A 49 8.31 7.78 -7.40
C LEU A 49 8.78 6.31 -7.47
N LEU A 50 9.84 6.03 -8.22
CA LEU A 50 10.38 4.66 -8.33
C LEU A 50 11.01 4.22 -7.01
N ALA A 51 11.64 5.15 -6.27
CA ALA A 51 12.21 4.85 -4.96
C ALA A 51 11.15 4.38 -3.94
N LEU A 52 9.92 4.90 -4.03
CA LEU A 52 8.79 4.46 -3.20
C LEU A 52 8.39 3.00 -3.49
N GLU A 53 8.36 2.61 -4.77
CA GLU A 53 8.08 1.21 -5.15
C GLU A 53 9.18 0.25 -4.68
N THR A 54 10.42 0.71 -4.64
CA THR A 54 11.56 -0.09 -4.18
C THR A 54 11.73 -0.11 -2.66
N SER A 55 10.83 0.51 -1.89
CA SER A 55 10.88 0.36 -0.44
C SER A 55 10.73 -1.14 -0.12
N ASP A 56 11.74 -1.70 0.56
CA ASP A 56 11.72 -3.10 1.01
C ASP A 56 10.69 -3.25 2.14
N THR A 57 9.42 -3.09 1.79
CA THR A 57 8.27 -3.27 2.66
C THR A 57 7.63 -4.60 2.31
N PRO A 58 7.35 -5.47 3.30
CA PRO A 58 6.74 -6.75 3.01
C PRO A 58 5.28 -6.55 2.60
N THR A 59 4.80 -7.41 1.72
CA THR A 59 3.36 -7.55 1.51
C THR A 59 2.72 -8.12 2.78
N ILE A 60 1.74 -7.41 3.34
CA ILE A 60 1.03 -7.87 4.54
C ILE A 60 -0.17 -8.72 4.13
N CYS A 61 -0.13 -10.00 4.50
CA CYS A 61 -1.26 -10.91 4.43
C CYS A 61 -2.07 -10.76 5.71
N TYR A 62 -3.37 -10.48 5.60
CA TYR A 62 -4.24 -10.36 6.78
C TYR A 62 -5.37 -11.40 6.69
N ALA A 63 -5.45 -12.25 7.70
CA ALA A 63 -6.50 -13.27 7.82
C ALA A 63 -7.25 -13.07 9.15
N ARG A 64 -8.58 -13.16 9.10
CA ARG A 64 -9.44 -12.95 10.28
C ARG A 64 -10.60 -13.91 10.31
N VAL A 65 -10.93 -14.41 11.51
CA VAL A 65 -12.18 -15.11 11.79
C VAL A 65 -12.89 -14.50 13.02
N SER A 66 -14.18 -14.77 13.16
CA SER A 66 -15.07 -14.15 14.17
C SER A 66 -15.36 -15.02 15.39
N GLY A 67 -14.89 -16.27 15.38
CA GLY A 67 -15.17 -17.25 16.43
C GLY A 67 -14.00 -18.19 16.64
N ARG A 68 -13.80 -18.63 17.89
CA ARG A 68 -12.72 -19.56 18.27
C ARG A 68 -12.88 -20.93 17.61
N ASP A 69 -14.11 -21.31 17.32
CA ASP A 69 -14.51 -22.49 16.56
C ASP A 69 -14.01 -22.46 15.10
N GLN A 70 -13.72 -21.27 14.56
CA GLN A 70 -13.23 -21.09 13.19
C GLN A 70 -11.69 -21.10 13.08
N LYS A 71 -10.98 -21.56 14.12
CA LYS A 71 -9.52 -21.53 14.17
C LYS A 71 -8.88 -22.30 12.99
N GLU A 72 -9.41 -23.46 12.64
CA GLU A 72 -8.91 -24.24 11.50
C GLU A 72 -9.09 -23.49 10.17
N ASP A 73 -10.16 -22.69 10.05
CA ASP A 73 -10.37 -21.87 8.87
C ASP A 73 -9.36 -20.73 8.78
N LEU A 74 -9.04 -20.10 9.91
CA LEU A 74 -7.99 -19.07 10.00
C LEU A 74 -6.62 -19.63 9.56
N GLU A 75 -6.30 -20.87 9.94
CA GLU A 75 -5.07 -21.55 9.53
C GLU A 75 -5.05 -21.83 8.02
N ARG A 76 -6.18 -22.30 7.45
CA ARG A 76 -6.30 -22.48 5.99
C ARG A 76 -6.16 -21.16 5.21
N GLN A 77 -6.79 -20.09 5.70
CA GLN A 77 -6.68 -18.75 5.09
C GLN A 77 -5.23 -18.25 5.12
N GLN A 78 -4.52 -18.43 6.23
CA GLN A 78 -3.10 -18.08 6.34
C GLN A 78 -2.27 -18.83 5.28
N ILE A 79 -2.39 -20.16 5.20
CA ILE A 79 -1.60 -20.99 4.28
C ILE A 79 -1.83 -20.58 2.84
N MET A 80 -3.08 -20.27 2.47
CA MET A 80 -3.43 -19.83 1.13
C MET A 80 -2.75 -18.49 0.78
N LEU A 81 -2.81 -17.51 1.67
CA LEU A 81 -2.19 -16.20 1.48
C LEU A 81 -0.66 -16.30 1.35
N GLU A 82 -0.01 -17.09 2.22
CA GLU A 82 1.43 -17.32 2.18
C GLU A 82 1.85 -18.01 0.88
N SER A 83 1.12 -19.05 0.48
CA SER A 83 1.39 -19.79 -0.77
C SER A 83 1.23 -18.89 -1.99
N TYR A 84 0.22 -18.02 -2.01
CA TYR A 84 0.01 -17.06 -3.09
C TYR A 84 1.16 -16.05 -3.19
N CYS A 85 1.59 -15.48 -2.06
CA CYS A 85 2.71 -14.53 -2.05
C CYS A 85 4.03 -15.19 -2.46
N ALA A 86 4.30 -16.40 -1.97
CA ALA A 86 5.46 -17.20 -2.35
C ALA A 86 5.47 -17.49 -3.85
N ALA A 87 4.33 -17.89 -4.43
CA ALA A 87 4.20 -18.16 -5.87
C ALA A 87 4.41 -16.91 -6.74
N LYS A 88 4.17 -15.71 -6.19
CA LYS A 88 4.45 -14.42 -6.86
C LYS A 88 5.87 -13.90 -6.60
N GLY A 89 6.66 -14.59 -5.79
CA GLY A 89 8.00 -14.13 -5.39
C GLY A 89 7.97 -12.90 -4.48
N TRP A 90 6.86 -12.66 -3.79
CA TRP A 90 6.72 -11.52 -2.89
C TRP A 90 7.26 -11.86 -1.51
N ARG A 91 8.03 -10.94 -0.92
CA ARG A 91 8.34 -10.98 0.50
C ARG A 91 7.07 -10.63 1.27
N SER A 92 6.56 -11.55 2.08
CA SER A 92 5.30 -11.36 2.80
C SER A 92 5.42 -11.62 4.30
N GLN A 93 4.50 -11.03 5.06
CA GLN A 93 4.28 -11.33 6.48
C GLN A 93 2.78 -11.52 6.72
N THR A 94 2.41 -12.52 7.53
CA THR A 94 1.00 -12.80 7.82
C THR A 94 0.61 -12.33 9.21
N ILE A 95 -0.47 -11.56 9.29
CA ILE A 95 -1.13 -11.14 10.52
C ILE A 95 -2.44 -11.92 10.62
N LYS A 96 -2.63 -12.58 11.77
CA LYS A 96 -3.84 -13.34 12.11
C LYS A 96 -4.64 -12.60 13.16
N ASP A 97 -5.94 -12.50 12.96
CA ASP A 97 -6.87 -11.86 13.89
C ASP A 97 -8.01 -12.82 14.24
N LEU A 98 -8.15 -13.10 15.53
CA LEU A 98 -9.26 -13.87 16.07
C LEU A 98 -10.18 -12.91 16.80
N GLY A 99 -11.18 -12.40 16.10
CA GLY A 99 -12.18 -11.55 16.70
C GLY A 99 -13.09 -12.37 17.59
N SER A 100 -13.22 -12.04 18.87
CA SER A 100 -14.46 -12.33 19.59
C SER A 100 -15.50 -11.34 19.05
N GLY A 101 -16.64 -11.81 18.53
CA GLY A 101 -17.71 -10.92 18.07
C GLY A 101 -18.04 -9.79 19.06
N MET A 102 -18.70 -8.72 18.60
CA MET A 102 -19.09 -7.61 19.47
C MET A 102 -19.96 -8.11 20.63
N ASN A 103 -19.43 -8.06 21.86
CA ASN A 103 -20.20 -8.31 23.07
C ASN A 103 -21.04 -7.06 23.36
N TYR A 104 -22.28 -7.04 22.88
CA TYR A 104 -23.27 -5.98 23.16
C TYR A 104 -23.92 -6.12 24.55
N ARG A 105 -23.25 -6.77 25.52
CA ARG A 105 -23.75 -6.93 26.88
C ARG A 105 -23.25 -5.82 27.79
#